data_AF-A0A2M7NRV1-F1
#
_entry.id   AF-A0A2M7NRV1-F1
#
_cell.length_a   1.000
_cell.length_b   1.000
_cell.length_c   1.000
_cell.angle_alpha   90.00
_cell.angle_beta   90.00
_cell.angle_gamma   90.00
#
_symmetry.space_group_name_H-M   'P 1'
#
loop_
_entity.id
_entity.type
_entity.pdbx_description
1 polymer ?
#
loop_
_entity_poly.entity_id
_entity_poly.type
_entity_poly.pdbx_seq_one_letter_code
_entity_poly.pdbx_strand_id
1 'polypeptide(L)'
;MENQDKKAKELGAVFQVEVEVSENDIAKGYLRKPTRNQMSAALALSQDPIRSDEVLLKACLIKEVSDERLITNDDCFMAVRMQLSKLIEIKQASIKKL
;
A
#
# COMPACT_ATOMS: atom_id res chain seq x y z
N MET A 1 9.46 18.40 4.28
CA MET A 1 8.21 17.81 3.74
C MET A 1 8.15 17.85 2.20
N GLU A 2 8.35 18.98 1.51
CA GLU A 2 8.33 19.05 0.02
C GLU A 2 9.30 18.10 -0.71
N ASN A 3 10.40 17.70 -0.07
CA ASN A 3 11.40 16.84 -0.69
C ASN A 3 10.99 15.34 -0.71
N GLN A 4 10.23 14.88 0.29
CA GLN A 4 9.82 13.48 0.38
C GLN A 4 8.72 13.13 -0.61
N ASP A 5 7.69 13.98 -0.75
CA ASP A 5 6.61 13.76 -1.71
C ASP A 5 7.13 13.76 -3.16
N LYS A 6 8.06 14.67 -3.47
CA LYS A 6 8.70 14.73 -4.79
C LYS A 6 9.47 13.44 -5.07
N LYS A 7 10.34 13.03 -4.14
CA LYS A 7 11.11 11.79 -4.26
C LYS A 7 10.22 10.55 -4.34
N ALA A 8 9.15 10.50 -3.57
CA ALA A 8 8.18 9.41 -3.62
C ALA A 8 7.51 9.30 -4.99
N LYS A 9 7.10 10.43 -5.59
CA LYS A 9 6.56 10.47 -6.96
C LYS A 9 7.57 9.99 -8.00
N GLU A 10 8.82 10.40 -7.89
CA GLU A 10 9.91 9.92 -8.77
C GLU A 10 10.13 8.40 -8.65
N LEU A 11 9.87 7.83 -7.46
CA LEU A 11 9.89 6.39 -7.20
C LEU A 11 8.57 5.67 -7.56
N GLY A 12 7.60 6.37 -8.14
CA GLY A 12 6.35 5.79 -8.64
C GLY A 12 5.21 5.76 -7.62
N ALA A 13 5.29 6.53 -6.53
CA ALA A 13 4.17 6.68 -5.60
C ALA A 13 2.96 7.29 -6.30
N VAL A 14 1.79 6.73 -6.02
CA VAL A 14 0.49 7.27 -6.47
C VAL A 14 -0.47 7.54 -5.31
N PHE A 15 -0.18 6.99 -4.13
CA PHE A 15 -0.95 7.23 -2.91
C PHE A 15 -0.03 7.56 -1.74
N GLN A 16 -0.57 8.30 -0.77
CA GLN A 16 0.03 8.54 0.53
C GLN A 16 -0.94 8.04 1.61
N VAL A 17 -0.39 7.47 2.67
CA VAL A 17 -1.12 7.10 3.89
C VAL A 17 -0.50 7.80 5.08
N GLU A 18 -1.34 8.15 6.05
CA GLU A 18 -0.94 8.73 7.33
C GLU A 18 -1.69 7.98 8.43
N VAL A 19 -0.97 7.58 9.48
CA VAL A 19 -1.51 6.99 10.70
C VAL A 19 -1.11 7.86 11.87
N GLU A 20 -2.10 8.32 12.62
CA GLU A 20 -1.87 9.01 13.89
C GLU A 20 -1.48 7.97 14.95
N VAL A 21 -0.24 8.01 15.41
CA VAL A 21 0.33 7.07 16.38
C VAL A 21 0.07 7.56 17.81
N SER A 22 0.18 8.87 18.02
CA SER A 22 -0.15 9.57 19.25
C SER A 22 -0.43 11.04 18.96
N GLU A 23 -0.76 11.81 20.00
CA GLU A 23 -0.89 13.27 19.89
C GLU A 23 0.40 13.86 19.27
N ASN A 24 0.26 14.47 18.09
CA ASN A 24 1.35 15.06 17.29
C ASN A 24 2.38 14.08 16.68
N ASP A 25 2.11 12.77 16.64
CA ASP A 25 2.96 11.79 15.95
C ASP A 25 2.21 11.10 14.81
N ILE A 26 2.70 11.29 13.58
CA ILE A 26 2.10 10.74 12.37
C ILE A 26 3.13 9.86 11.66
N ALA A 27 2.81 8.58 11.51
CA ALA A 27 3.54 7.68 10.62
C ALA A 27 3.02 7.86 9.19
N LYS A 28 3.92 8.27 8.28
CA LYS A 28 3.60 8.58 6.87
C LYS A 28 4.20 7.55 5.92
N GLY A 29 3.47 7.14 4.90
CA GLY A 29 3.95 6.22 3.88
C GLY A 29 3.47 6.54 2.48
N TYR A 30 4.21 6.04 1.50
CA TYR A 30 3.91 6.25 0.08
C TYR A 30 3.79 4.91 -0.64
N LEU A 31 2.71 4.76 -1.40
CA LEU A 31 2.33 3.49 -2.02
C LEU A 31 2.25 3.66 -3.53
N ARG A 32 2.80 2.68 -4.25
CA ARG A 32 2.54 2.48 -5.69
C ARG A 32 1.40 1.48 -5.90
N LYS A 33 0.90 1.36 -7.13
CA LYS A 33 -0.03 0.28 -7.50
C LYS A 33 0.70 -1.07 -7.54
N PRO A 34 0.07 -2.17 -7.11
CA PRO A 34 0.64 -3.50 -7.27
C PRO A 34 0.72 -3.89 -8.74
N THR A 35 1.77 -4.63 -9.09
CA THR A 35 1.82 -5.36 -10.36
C THR A 35 0.96 -6.63 -10.30
N ARG A 36 0.62 -7.22 -11.45
CA ARG A 36 -0.15 -8.48 -11.50
C ARG A 36 0.51 -9.63 -10.73
N ASN A 37 1.83 -9.70 -10.70
CA ASN A 37 2.57 -10.76 -9.98
C ASN A 37 2.49 -10.56 -8.46
N GLN A 38 2.61 -9.31 -8.00
CA GLN A 38 2.46 -8.99 -6.58
C GLN A 38 1.02 -9.23 -6.12
N MET A 39 0.03 -8.89 -6.96
CA MET A 39 -1.37 -9.21 -6.71
C MET A 39 -1.59 -10.73 -6.61
N SER A 40 -1.02 -11.49 -7.54
CA SER A 40 -1.11 -12.96 -7.50
C SER A 40 -0.50 -13.54 -6.21
N ALA A 41 0.62 -12.98 -5.74
CA ALA A 41 1.27 -13.43 -4.52
C ALA A 41 0.40 -13.16 -3.27
N ALA A 42 -0.23 -11.98 -3.18
CA ALA A 42 -1.16 -11.67 -2.09
C ALA A 42 -2.40 -12.58 -2.15
N LEU A 43 -3.04 -12.70 -3.32
CA LEU A 43 -4.27 -13.50 -3.50
C LEU A 43 -4.08 -15.00 -3.25
N ALA A 44 -2.86 -15.54 -3.47
CA ALA A 44 -2.52 -16.91 -3.12
C ALA A 44 -2.64 -17.19 -1.60
N LEU A 45 -2.61 -16.13 -0.78
CA LEU A 45 -2.78 -16.17 0.67
C LEU A 45 -4.17 -15.69 1.10
N SER A 46 -5.17 -15.69 0.22
CA SER A 46 -6.53 -15.23 0.54
C SER A 46 -7.20 -15.91 1.75
N GLN A 47 -6.78 -17.13 2.11
CA GLN A 47 -7.24 -17.84 3.32
C GLN A 47 -6.59 -17.32 4.61
N ASP A 48 -5.52 -16.53 4.50
CA ASP A 48 -4.85 -15.82 5.58
C ASP A 48 -4.82 -14.31 5.23
N PRO A 49 -5.93 -13.59 5.48
CA PRO A 49 -6.09 -12.21 5.02
C PRO A 49 -5.03 -11.27 5.60
N ILE A 50 -4.57 -11.53 6.83
CA ILE A 50 -3.56 -10.70 7.49
C ILE A 50 -2.24 -10.81 6.73
N ARG A 51 -1.81 -12.04 6.45
CA ARG A 51 -0.57 -12.27 5.71
C ARG A 51 -0.66 -11.84 4.25
N SER A 52 -1.83 -12.00 3.62
CA SER A 52 -2.11 -11.45 2.29
C SER A 52 -1.90 -9.93 2.26
N ASP A 53 -2.48 -9.20 3.22
CA ASP A 53 -2.35 -7.75 3.33
C ASP A 53 -0.91 -7.32 3.60
N GLU A 54 -0.17 -8.08 4.42
CA GLU A 54 1.24 -7.84 4.69
C GLU A 54 2.10 -7.97 3.42
N VAL A 55 1.87 -9.02 2.62
CA VAL A 55 2.53 -9.21 1.33
C VAL A 55 2.21 -8.05 0.38
N LEU A 56 0.95 -7.64 0.32
CA LEU A 56 0.51 -6.55 -0.54
C LEU A 56 1.12 -5.20 -0.11
N LEU A 57 1.09 -4.89 1.19
CA LEU A 57 1.68 -3.66 1.73
C LEU A 57 3.17 -3.61 1.46
N LYS A 58 3.92 -4.67 1.78
CA LYS A 58 5.37 -4.73 1.52
C LYS A 58 5.72 -4.60 0.03
N ALA A 59 4.86 -5.10 -0.85
CA ALA A 59 5.05 -4.99 -2.29
C ALA A 59 4.83 -3.55 -2.82
N CYS A 60 3.91 -2.81 -2.20
CA CYS A 60 3.45 -1.49 -2.65
C CYS A 60 4.12 -0.32 -1.93
N LEU A 61 4.59 -0.49 -0.69
CA LEU A 61 5.23 0.56 0.10
C LEU A 61 6.62 0.89 -0.46
N ILE A 62 6.87 2.18 -0.68
CA ILE A 62 8.19 2.68 -1.06
C ILE A 62 8.96 2.94 0.23
N LYS A 63 9.62 1.88 0.72
CA LYS A 63 10.21 1.82 2.06
C LYS A 63 11.22 2.94 2.31
N GLU A 64 11.99 3.35 1.30
CA GLU A 64 13.09 4.32 1.42
C GLU A 64 12.64 5.75 1.74
N VAL A 65 11.35 6.06 1.58
CA VAL A 65 10.76 7.38 1.86
C VAL A 65 9.54 7.29 2.77
N SER A 66 9.26 6.09 3.32
CA SER A 66 8.13 5.84 4.20
C SER A 66 8.61 5.56 5.62
N ASP A 67 7.76 5.82 6.60
CA ASP A 67 7.98 5.47 7.99
C ASP A 67 7.92 3.94 8.16
N GLU A 68 8.96 3.36 8.75
CA GLU A 68 9.07 1.90 8.94
C GLU A 68 8.00 1.36 9.91
N ARG A 69 7.46 2.20 10.79
CA ARG A 69 6.39 1.82 11.74
C ARG A 69 5.16 1.26 11.04
N LEU A 70 4.89 1.66 9.80
CA LEU A 70 3.77 1.13 9.01
C LEU A 70 3.84 -0.38 8.76
N ILE A 71 5.02 -1.00 8.92
CA ILE A 71 5.22 -2.45 8.75
C ILE A 71 5.78 -3.14 10.00
N THR A 72 6.28 -2.39 11.01
CA THR A 72 6.85 -2.97 12.24
C THR A 72 6.00 -2.74 13.48
N ASN A 73 5.05 -1.80 13.47
CA ASN A 73 4.12 -1.57 14.56
C ASN A 73 2.75 -2.13 14.17
N ASP A 74 2.20 -3.00 15.01
CA ASP A 74 0.96 -3.74 14.73
C ASP A 74 -0.23 -2.79 14.55
N ASP A 75 -0.38 -1.76 15.39
CA ASP A 75 -1.48 -0.80 15.29
C ASP A 75 -1.42 -0.02 13.97
N CYS A 76 -0.22 0.41 13.57
CA CYS A 76 0.00 1.08 12.29
C CYS A 76 -0.33 0.16 11.10
N PHE A 77 0.13 -1.09 11.15
CA PHE A 77 -0.17 -2.08 10.12
C PHE A 77 -1.68 -2.34 10.02
N MET A 78 -2.37 -2.50 11.16
CA MET A 78 -3.82 -2.71 11.21
C MET A 78 -4.60 -1.50 10.69
N ALA A 79 -4.12 -0.28 10.93
CA ALA A 79 -4.69 0.92 10.35
C ALA A 79 -4.51 0.99 8.82
N VAL A 80 -3.29 0.73 8.32
CA VAL A 80 -2.98 0.81 6.88
C VAL A 80 -3.68 -0.28 6.09
N ARG A 81 -3.73 -1.52 6.59
CA ARG A 81 -4.33 -2.65 5.84
C ARG A 81 -5.79 -2.39 5.45
N MET A 82 -6.50 -1.62 6.27
CA MET A 82 -7.90 -1.25 6.00
C MET A 82 -8.07 -0.35 4.77
N GLN A 83 -6.98 0.25 4.29
CA GLN A 83 -6.97 1.13 3.13
C GLN A 83 -6.41 0.45 1.87
N LEU A 84 -5.85 -0.76 1.96
CA LEU A 84 -5.15 -1.40 0.84
C LEU A 84 -6.06 -1.71 -0.36
N SER A 85 -7.35 -1.92 -0.14
CA SER A 85 -8.33 -2.11 -1.21
C SER A 85 -8.36 -0.93 -2.20
N LYS A 86 -8.04 0.29 -1.74
CA LYS A 86 -7.97 1.51 -2.56
C LYS A 86 -6.79 1.48 -3.56
N LEU A 87 -5.80 0.63 -3.35
CA LEU A 87 -4.67 0.47 -4.28
C LEU A 87 -5.09 -0.27 -5.56
N ILE A 88 -6.22 -0.97 -5.54
CA ILE A 88 -6.68 -1.86 -6.59
C ILE A 88 -7.82 -1.19 -7.35
N GLU A 89 -7.53 -0.66 -8.53
CA GLU A 89 -8.54 -0.16 -9.45
C GLU A 89 -8.86 -1.25 -10.49
N ILE A 90 -10.02 -1.90 -10.36
CA ILE A 90 -10.47 -2.92 -11.31
C ILE A 90 -11.27 -2.23 -12.42
N LYS A 91 -10.66 -2.12 -13.61
CA LYS A 91 -11.36 -1.64 -14.81
C LYS A 91 -12.19 -2.76 -15.42
N GLN A 92 -13.42 -2.45 -15.84
CA GLN A 92 -14.29 -3.39 -16.54
C GLN A 92 -13.94 -3.45 -18.03
N ALA A 93 -13.85 -4.66 -18.58
CA ALA A 93 -13.71 -4.89 -20.01
C ALA A 93 -15.03 -5.45 -20.58
N SER A 94 -15.35 -5.11 -21.83
CA SER A 94 -16.47 -5.72 -22.56
C SER A 94 -15.95 -6.40 -23.82
N ILE A 95 -16.53 -7.56 -24.16
CA ILE A 95 -16.22 -8.30 -25.39
C ILE A 95 -17.43 -8.16 -26.31
N LYS A 96 -17.19 -7.77 -27.57
CA LYS A 96 -18.21 -7.75 -28.62
C LYS A 96 -17.89 -8.81 -29.66
N LYS A 97 -18.92 -9.52 -30.11
CA LYS A 97 -18.83 -10.33 -31.32
C LYS A 97 -18.69 -9.38 -32.51
N LEU A 98 -17.77 -9.69 -33.43
CA LEU A 98 -17.61 -8.95 -34.68
C LEU A 98 -18.84 -9.12 -35.57
#